data_AF-A0A7C4D4S4-F1
#
_entry.id   AF-A0A7C4D4S4-F1
#
_cell.length_a   1.000
_cell.length_b   1.000
_cell.length_c   1.000
_cell.angle_alpha   90.00
_cell.angle_beta   90.00
_cell.angle_gamma   90.00
#
_symmetry.space_group_name_H-M   'P 1'
#
loop_
_entity.id
_entity.type
_entity.pdbx_description
1 polymer ?
#
loop_
_entity_poly.entity_id
_entity_poly.type
_entity_poly.pdbx_seq_one_letter_code
_entity_poly.pdbx_strand_id
1 'polypeptide(L)'
;MDIIHYFEWMHWTYPTVVAFSFVFCIIFLLAAFYKIKPSIPRKGFLPFPTQRGDRFFFGAIAFVVICLLWLATPLPIEYALIPASIAFIIIFIWG
;
A
#
# COMPACT_ATOMS: atom_id res chain seq x y z
N MET A 1 -28.18 -22.94 6.68
CA MET A 1 -27.08 -21.98 6.95
C MET A 1 -26.84 -21.24 5.66
N ASP A 2 -27.30 -20.00 5.60
CA ASP A 2 -27.18 -19.18 4.40
C ASP A 2 -25.75 -18.68 4.25
N ILE A 3 -25.24 -18.70 3.02
CA ILE A 3 -23.85 -18.35 2.69
C ILE A 3 -23.50 -16.95 3.18
N ILE A 4 -24.49 -16.06 3.26
CA ILE A 4 -24.37 -14.67 3.72
C ILE A 4 -23.82 -14.59 5.15
N HIS A 5 -24.18 -15.52 6.04
CA HIS A 5 -23.72 -15.48 7.43
C HIS A 5 -22.19 -15.61 7.55
N TYR A 6 -21.55 -16.32 6.62
CA TYR A 6 -20.08 -16.42 6.57
C TYR A 6 -19.39 -15.11 6.18
N PHE A 7 -20.11 -14.13 5.64
CA PHE A 7 -19.55 -12.84 5.23
C PHE A 7 -19.86 -11.72 6.23
N GLU A 8 -20.70 -11.94 7.24
CA GLU A 8 -21.08 -10.93 8.23
C GLU A 8 -19.96 -10.54 9.22
N TRP A 9 -18.82 -11.24 9.19
CA TRP A 9 -17.65 -10.91 10.01
C TRP A 9 -17.06 -9.53 9.71
N MET A 10 -17.31 -8.99 8.51
CA MET A 10 -16.97 -7.62 8.15
C MET A 10 -18.20 -6.88 7.63
N HIS A 11 -18.30 -5.60 7.99
CA HIS A 11 -19.29 -4.72 7.40
C HIS A 11 -18.85 -4.35 5.98
N TRP A 12 -19.17 -5.20 5.02
CA TRP A 12 -18.81 -5.04 3.61
C TRP A 12 -19.58 -3.88 2.99
N THR A 13 -18.88 -2.76 2.82
CA THR A 13 -19.36 -1.63 2.03
C THR A 13 -18.64 -1.61 0.69
N TYR A 14 -19.25 -0.98 -0.32
CA TYR A 14 -18.64 -0.79 -1.63
C TYR A 14 -17.17 -0.31 -1.56
N PRO A 15 -16.82 0.73 -0.77
CA PRO A 15 -15.43 1.17 -0.65
C PRO A 15 -14.49 0.15 0.02
N THR A 16 -14.97 -0.65 0.98
CA THR A 16 -14.11 -1.68 1.62
C THR A 16 -13.84 -2.83 0.65
N VAL A 17 -14.84 -3.29 -0.09
CA VAL A 17 -14.66 -4.36 -1.09
C VAL A 17 -13.59 -3.97 -2.11
N VAL A 18 -13.62 -2.73 -2.60
CA VAL A 18 -12.63 -2.22 -3.57
C VAL A 18 -11.23 -2.17 -2.95
N ALA A 19 -11.09 -1.64 -1.72
CA ALA A 19 -9.79 -1.55 -1.04
C ALA A 19 -9.17 -2.94 -0.80
N PHE A 20 -9.95 -3.89 -0.30
CA PHE A 20 -9.46 -5.26 -0.07
C PHE A 20 -9.11 -5.96 -1.38
N SER A 21 -9.95 -5.84 -2.40
CA SER A 21 -9.67 -6.40 -3.73
C SER A 21 -8.36 -5.85 -4.33
N PHE A 22 -8.11 -4.54 -4.14
CA PHE A 22 -6.87 -3.90 -4.56
C PHE A 22 -5.65 -4.49 -3.85
N VAL A 23 -5.71 -4.67 -2.52
CA VAL A 23 -4.63 -5.30 -1.74
C VAL A 23 -4.36 -6.74 -2.22
N PHE A 24 -5.41 -7.55 -2.39
CA PHE A 24 -5.26 -8.91 -2.91
C PHE A 24 -4.62 -8.92 -4.31
N CYS A 25 -5.04 -8.01 -5.19
CA CYS A 25 -4.49 -7.86 -6.54
C CYS A 25 -2.98 -7.55 -6.49
N ILE A 26 -2.57 -6.59 -5.64
CA ILE A 26 -1.17 -6.22 -5.44
C ILE A 26 -0.34 -7.39 -4.93
N ILE A 27 -0.84 -8.12 -3.92
CA ILE A 27 -0.13 -9.29 -3.37
C ILE A 27 0.07 -10.34 -4.47
N PHE A 28 -0.97 -10.60 -5.27
CA PHE A 28 -0.91 -11.59 -6.34
C PHE A 28 0.06 -11.18 -7.46
N LEU A 29 0.02 -9.91 -7.86
CA LEU A 29 0.96 -9.34 -8.82
C LEU A 29 2.40 -9.45 -8.31
N LEU A 30 2.66 -9.07 -7.06
CA LEU A 30 3.99 -9.16 -6.45
C LEU A 30 4.48 -10.60 -6.35
N ALA A 31 3.62 -11.55 -6.00
CA ALA A 31 3.94 -12.98 -5.97
C ALA A 31 4.28 -13.51 -7.38
N ALA A 32 3.50 -13.13 -8.40
CA ALA A 32 3.76 -13.49 -9.79
C ALA A 32 5.09 -12.89 -10.30
N PHE A 33 5.32 -11.61 -10.02
CA PHE A 33 6.57 -10.93 -10.39
C PHE A 33 7.79 -11.52 -9.68
N TYR A 34 7.64 -12.01 -8.46
CA TYR A 34 8.71 -12.69 -7.74
C TYR A 34 9.15 -13.97 -8.46
N LYS A 35 8.20 -14.75 -9.00
CA LYS A 35 8.54 -15.93 -9.83
C LYS A 35 9.28 -15.56 -11.12
N ILE A 36 8.90 -14.45 -11.76
CA ILE A 36 9.48 -14.05 -13.06
C ILE A 36 10.88 -13.43 -12.89
N LYS A 37 11.07 -12.58 -11.87
CA LYS A 37 12.35 -11.93 -11.60
C LYS A 37 12.70 -12.04 -10.12
N PRO A 38 13.50 -13.05 -9.71
CA PRO A 38 13.88 -13.23 -8.32
C PRO A 38 14.48 -11.94 -7.77
N SER A 39 13.91 -11.46 -6.66
CA SER A 39 14.29 -10.19 -6.05
C SER A 39 15.63 -10.37 -5.35
N ILE A 40 16.70 -9.83 -5.92
CA ILE A 40 17.97 -9.70 -5.21
C ILE A 40 17.77 -8.57 -4.17
N PRO A 41 17.91 -8.84 -2.87
CA PRO A 41 17.79 -7.81 -1.84
C PRO A 41 18.85 -6.74 -2.09
N ARG A 42 18.42 -5.49 -2.25
CA ARG A 42 19.32 -4.34 -2.42
C ARG A 42 19.19 -3.45 -1.19
N LYS A 43 20.32 -3.06 -0.61
CA LYS A 43 20.37 -1.95 0.34
C LYS A 43 20.17 -0.66 -0.45
N GLY A 44 19.00 -0.06 -0.31
CA GLY A 44 18.68 1.26 -0.83
C GLY A 44 18.82 2.31 0.26
N PHE A 45 17.82 3.16 0.38
CA PHE A 45 17.72 4.24 1.36
C PHE A 45 17.46 3.75 2.79
N LEU A 46 16.78 2.61 2.96
CA LEU A 46 16.51 2.01 4.27
C LEU A 46 17.70 1.14 4.73
N PRO A 47 18.07 1.15 6.03
CA PRO A 47 19.26 0.47 6.54
C PRO A 47 19.18 -1.06 6.51
N PHE A 48 18.00 -1.61 6.21
CA PHE A 48 17.71 -3.04 6.10
C PHE A 48 17.46 -3.45 4.64
N PRO A 49 17.82 -4.68 4.24
CA PRO A 49 17.56 -5.18 2.91
C PRO A 49 16.05 -5.32 2.68
N THR A 50 15.53 -4.60 1.69
CA THR A 50 14.12 -4.66 1.29
C THR A 50 13.98 -5.46 -0.01
N GLN A 51 12.92 -6.25 -0.11
CA GLN A 51 12.47 -6.82 -1.37
C GLN A 51 11.56 -5.84 -2.11
N ARG A 52 11.31 -6.08 -3.40
CA ARG A 52 10.41 -5.23 -4.21
C ARG A 52 9.01 -5.11 -3.62
N GLY A 53 8.50 -6.17 -3.01
CA GLY A 53 7.20 -6.18 -2.32
C GLY A 53 7.19 -5.28 -1.09
N ASP A 54 8.24 -5.34 -0.28
CA ASP A 54 8.38 -4.53 0.93
C ASP A 54 8.35 -3.03 0.60
N ARG A 55 9.00 -2.63 -0.51
CA ARG A 55 9.02 -1.23 -0.98
C ARG A 55 7.63 -0.70 -1.33
N PHE A 56 6.80 -1.51 -1.98
CA PHE A 56 5.42 -1.12 -2.30
C PHE A 56 4.60 -0.96 -1.02
N PHE A 57 4.71 -1.90 -0.08
CA PHE A 57 4.02 -1.83 1.20
C PHE A 57 4.42 -0.61 2.02
N PHE A 58 5.72 -0.37 2.18
CA PHE A 58 6.22 0.81 2.90
C PHE A 58 5.83 2.11 2.21
N GLY A 59 5.84 2.17 0.87
CA GLY A 59 5.35 3.32 0.12
C GLY A 59 3.87 3.57 0.40
N ALA A 60 3.02 2.54 0.37
CA ALA A 60 1.59 2.67 0.64
C ALA A 60 1.31 3.11 2.09
N ILE A 61 2.05 2.58 3.07
CA ILE A 61 1.98 3.01 4.47
C ILE A 61 2.37 4.49 4.59
N ALA A 62 3.47 4.91 3.96
CA ALA A 62 3.91 6.30 3.99
C ALA A 62 2.87 7.25 3.36
N PHE A 63 2.24 6.83 2.26
CA PHE A 63 1.17 7.60 1.62
C PHE A 63 0.01 7.84 2.59
N VAL A 64 -0.51 6.78 3.22
CA VAL A 64 -1.62 6.89 4.19
C VAL A 64 -1.21 7.71 5.41
N VAL A 65 -0.01 7.50 5.95
CA VAL A 65 0.50 8.27 7.09
C VAL A 65 0.59 9.76 6.77
N ILE A 66 1.08 10.13 5.58
CA ILE A 66 1.16 11.55 5.18
C ILE A 66 -0.24 12.14 5.03
N CYS A 67 -1.18 11.42 4.42
CA CYS A 67 -2.57 11.87 4.34
C CYS A 67 -3.21 12.05 5.73
N LEU A 68 -2.94 11.14 6.67
CA LEU A 68 -3.43 11.24 8.06
C LEU A 68 -2.78 12.41 8.81
N LEU A 69 -1.46 12.61 8.67
CA LEU A 69 -0.76 13.75 9.26
C LEU A 69 -1.28 15.08 8.70
N TRP A 70 -1.63 15.10 7.41
CA TRP A 70 -2.21 16.28 6.77
C TRP A 70 -3.58 16.64 7.34
N LEU A 71 -4.33 15.65 7.83
CA LEU A 71 -5.61 15.87 8.51
C LEU A 71 -5.48 16.69 9.80
N ALA A 72 -4.29 16.71 10.41
CA ALA A 72 -3.99 17.58 11.56
C ALA A 72 -3.79 19.06 11.16
N THR A 73 -3.73 19.35 9.86
CA THR A 73 -3.59 20.71 9.33
C THR A 73 -4.95 21.27 8.89
N PRO A 74 -5.15 22.60 8.90
CA PRO A 74 -6.40 23.22 8.45
C PRO A 74 -6.52 23.29 6.91
N LEU A 75 -5.58 22.70 6.16
CA LEU A 75 -5.56 22.76 4.71
C LEU A 75 -6.45 21.67 4.09
N PRO A 76 -7.01 21.91 2.88
CA PRO A 76 -7.73 20.87 2.15
C PRO A 76 -6.89 19.60 1.96
N ILE A 77 -7.52 18.43 2.12
CA ILE A 77 -6.87 17.12 2.02
C ILE A 77 -6.31 16.83 0.63
N GLU A 78 -6.84 17.49 -0.40
CA GLU A 78 -6.39 17.37 -1.79
C GLU A 78 -4.90 17.74 -1.93
N TYR A 79 -4.43 18.71 -1.14
CA TYR A 79 -3.02 19.10 -1.13
C TYR A 79 -2.11 18.05 -0.52
N ALA A 80 -2.65 17.11 0.27
CA ALA A 80 -1.89 15.99 0.83
C ALA A 80 -1.46 14.98 -0.23
N LEU A 81 -2.17 14.89 -1.36
CA LEU A 81 -1.82 13.93 -2.43
C LEU A 81 -0.43 14.21 -3.01
N ILE A 82 -0.02 15.47 -3.09
CA ILE A 82 1.26 15.87 -3.66
C ILE A 82 2.43 15.31 -2.83
N PRO A 83 2.59 15.66 -1.53
CA PRO A 83 3.67 15.12 -0.71
C PRO A 83 3.54 13.60 -0.51
N ALA A 84 2.32 13.05 -0.41
CA ALA A 84 2.12 11.62 -0.26
C ALA A 84 2.59 10.83 -1.49
N SER A 85 2.26 11.31 -2.71
CA SER A 85 2.70 10.68 -3.96
C SER A 85 4.21 10.79 -4.15
N ILE A 86 4.81 11.94 -3.81
CA ILE A 86 6.27 12.13 -3.86
C ILE A 86 6.96 11.12 -2.93
N ALA A 87 6.51 11.02 -1.68
CA ALA A 87 7.06 10.07 -0.72
C ALA A 87 6.92 8.61 -1.20
N PHE A 88 5.76 8.25 -1.76
CA PHE A 88 5.53 6.94 -2.35
C PHE A 88 6.55 6.63 -3.46
N ILE A 89 6.73 7.56 -4.41
CA ILE A 89 7.65 7.39 -5.54
C ILE A 89 9.09 7.26 -5.07
N ILE A 90 9.50 8.09 -4.10
CA ILE A 90 10.85 8.02 -3.53
C ILE A 90 11.10 6.66 -2.89
N ILE A 91 10.19 6.17 -2.05
CA ILE A 91 10.31 4.86 -1.41
C ILE A 91 10.27 3.72 -2.44
N PHE A 92 9.46 3.86 -3.49
CA PHE A 92 9.37 2.83 -4.52
C PHE A 92 10.66 2.71 -5.35
N ILE A 93 11.30 3.84 -5.69
CA ILE A 93 12.54 3.87 -6.49
C ILE A 93 13.77 3.55 -5.64
N TRP A 94 13.88 4.17 -4.46
CA TRP A 94 15.08 4.17 -3.62
C TRP A 94 15.01 3.26 -2.41
N GLY A 95 13.81 2.80 -2.05
CA GLY A 95 13.63 1.83 -0.98
C GLY A 95 14.32 0.53 -1.28
#